data_AF-A0A960BGK8-F1
#
_entry.id   AF-A0A960BGK8-F1
#
_cell.length_a   1.000
_cell.length_b   1.000
_cell.length_c   1.000
_cell.angle_alpha   90.00
_cell.angle_beta   90.00
_cell.angle_gamma   90.00
#
_symmetry.space_group_name_H-M   'P 1'
#
loop_
_entity.id
_entity.type
_entity.pdbx_description
1 polymer ?
#
loop_
_entity_poly.entity_id
_entity_poly.type
_entity_poly.pdbx_seq_one_letter_code
_entity_poly.pdbx_strand_id
1 'polypeptide(L)'
;MGFSAWRRVPESGACPWCLMLATRGAVYKSKTTAKTARGKSSYHRHCKCSAELETRFDRRTDIRTDPADAARTVSNRVKDREYRYDLSKYRNLGVTEAPQPSRPASATRGNQPAVAAGRPVAEIGGAGGGQPPSRPLLTPAGPDEPAVFAAMDAQFESWARDLTEAQRTALNEWQKTDRFYEKIQAFLRGLSGQAPDGLDDVLEAIASGRITPEVALFRGLRNWSKLFPSLMPGTVVVDDGLLAATVARQVAVEEFAVGTRPLLMRLHPSGPSPGAWVAGAGDPRLRYQGELLMPPGAKLSIVGQDEYAGDVPVVDVEVWW
;
A
#
# COMPACT_ATOMS: atom_id res chain seq x y z
N MET A 1 -30.15 29.16 7.27
CA MET A 1 -29.34 27.98 7.61
C MET A 1 -28.22 27.88 6.59
N GLY A 2 -26.95 27.91 7.03
CA GLY A 2 -25.82 27.75 6.13
C GLY A 2 -25.77 26.31 5.60
N PHE A 3 -25.68 26.14 4.28
CA PHE A 3 -25.47 24.83 3.68
C PHE A 3 -23.97 24.52 3.71
N SER A 4 -23.59 23.41 4.32
CA SER A 4 -22.21 22.90 4.28
C SER A 4 -22.18 21.55 3.60
N ALA A 5 -21.44 21.44 2.50
CA ALA A 5 -21.22 20.18 1.81
C ALA A 5 -19.79 20.07 1.30
N TRP A 6 -19.35 18.85 1.11
CA TRP A 6 -18.02 18.58 0.59
C TRP A 6 -18.04 18.62 -0.93
N ARG A 7 -16.96 19.12 -1.54
CA ARG A 7 -16.70 19.06 -2.98
C ARG A 7 -15.36 18.36 -3.26
N ARG A 8 -15.11 18.11 -4.54
CA ARG A 8 -13.77 17.74 -5.03
C ARG A 8 -13.08 18.95 -5.62
N VAL A 9 -11.78 19.05 -5.41
CA VAL A 9 -10.92 20.09 -6.00
C VAL A 9 -9.76 19.39 -6.71
N PRO A 10 -9.77 19.34 -8.04
CA PRO A 10 -8.67 18.80 -8.83
C PRO A 10 -7.49 19.76 -8.81
N GLU A 11 -6.31 19.21 -8.57
CA GLU A 11 -5.02 19.87 -8.79
C GLU A 11 -4.63 19.81 -10.28
N SER A 12 -3.60 20.56 -10.63
CA SER A 12 -3.06 20.65 -11.99
C SER A 12 -2.73 19.28 -12.60
N GLY A 13 -3.34 18.98 -13.74
CA GLY A 13 -3.13 17.73 -14.48
C GLY A 13 -3.98 16.56 -13.98
N ALA A 14 -5.08 16.83 -13.27
CA ALA A 14 -6.06 15.80 -12.93
C ALA A 14 -6.69 15.16 -14.18
N CYS A 15 -7.13 13.90 -14.05
CA CYS A 15 -7.70 13.17 -15.19
C CYS A 15 -9.11 13.65 -15.58
N PRO A 16 -9.59 13.38 -16.82
CA PRO A 16 -10.90 13.81 -17.31
C PRO A 16 -12.08 13.44 -16.40
N TRP A 17 -12.02 12.27 -15.76
CA TRP A 17 -13.04 11.83 -14.81
C TRP A 17 -13.12 12.73 -13.57
N CYS A 18 -11.97 13.15 -13.04
CA CYS A 18 -11.89 13.99 -11.86
C CYS A 18 -12.31 15.44 -12.15
N LEU A 19 -11.90 15.98 -13.30
CA LEU A 19 -12.33 17.28 -13.80
C LEU A 19 -13.85 17.34 -14.00
N MET A 20 -14.44 16.30 -14.59
CA MET A 20 -15.90 16.18 -14.69
C MET A 20 -16.58 16.19 -13.31
N LEU A 21 -16.07 15.42 -12.33
CA LEU A 21 -16.72 15.37 -11.02
C LEU A 21 -16.63 16.68 -10.25
N ALA A 22 -15.60 17.49 -10.49
CA ALA A 22 -15.49 18.83 -9.91
C ALA A 22 -16.64 19.75 -10.36
N THR A 23 -17.19 19.56 -11.57
CA THR A 23 -18.34 20.36 -12.06
C THR A 23 -19.62 20.11 -11.29
N ARG A 24 -19.70 19.04 -10.48
CA ARG A 24 -20.84 18.80 -9.58
C ARG A 24 -20.81 19.69 -8.35
N GLY A 25 -19.64 20.20 -8.00
CA GLY A 25 -19.48 21.09 -6.86
C GLY A 25 -19.68 20.45 -5.49
N ALA A 26 -20.12 21.26 -4.52
CA ALA A 26 -20.32 20.85 -3.12
C ALA A 26 -21.61 20.04 -2.92
N VAL A 27 -21.58 18.77 -3.32
CA VAL A 27 -22.76 17.86 -3.28
C VAL A 27 -22.58 16.66 -2.35
N TYR A 28 -21.40 16.50 -1.75
CA TYR A 28 -21.08 15.33 -0.94
C TYR A 28 -21.39 15.60 0.54
N LYS A 29 -22.00 14.61 1.20
CA LYS A 29 -22.42 14.73 2.61
C LYS A 29 -21.24 14.71 3.59
N SER A 30 -20.15 14.06 3.21
CA SER A 30 -18.93 13.95 4.04
C SER A 30 -17.67 13.96 3.19
N LYS A 31 -16.54 14.33 3.80
CA LYS A 31 -15.20 14.23 3.20
C LYS A 31 -14.96 12.85 2.61
N THR A 32 -15.38 11.81 3.34
CA THR A 32 -15.26 10.42 2.89
C THR A 32 -16.02 10.19 1.60
N THR A 33 -17.29 10.59 1.50
CA THR A 33 -18.06 10.44 0.24
C THR A 33 -17.54 11.32 -0.90
N ALA A 34 -16.87 12.43 -0.57
CA ALA A 34 -16.13 13.25 -1.52
C ALA A 34 -14.75 12.68 -1.88
N LYS A 35 -14.28 11.64 -1.16
CA LYS A 35 -13.04 10.88 -1.40
C LYS A 35 -13.23 9.42 -1.87
N THR A 36 -14.45 8.89 -1.83
CA THR A 36 -14.78 7.52 -2.25
C THR A 36 -15.93 7.50 -3.26
N ALA A 37 -16.04 6.40 -4.03
CA ALA A 37 -17.26 6.09 -4.78
C ALA A 37 -18.02 5.00 -4.01
N ARG A 38 -19.37 5.07 -4.02
CA ARG A 38 -20.23 4.13 -3.27
C ARG A 38 -19.83 2.68 -3.61
N GLY A 39 -19.24 1.97 -2.65
CA GLY A 39 -18.88 0.55 -2.79
C GLY A 39 -17.48 0.23 -3.35
N LYS A 40 -16.57 1.19 -3.54
CA LYS A 40 -15.16 0.91 -3.93
C LYS A 40 -14.16 1.70 -3.07
N SER A 41 -12.99 1.09 -2.84
CA SER A 41 -11.79 1.73 -2.29
C SER A 41 -11.40 2.97 -3.13
N SER A 42 -10.67 3.89 -2.51
CA SER A 42 -10.20 5.22 -2.95
C SER A 42 -9.99 5.45 -4.45
N TYR A 43 -10.05 6.73 -4.87
CA TYR A 43 -9.76 7.17 -6.24
C TYR A 43 -8.48 6.57 -6.82
N HIS A 44 -8.45 6.39 -8.15
CA HIS A 44 -7.22 5.99 -8.84
C HIS A 44 -6.09 6.98 -8.49
N ARG A 45 -4.88 6.46 -8.25
CA ARG A 45 -3.69 7.22 -7.81
C ARG A 45 -3.35 8.43 -8.71
N HIS A 46 -3.77 8.42 -9.98
CA HIS A 46 -3.55 9.51 -10.94
C HIS A 46 -4.53 10.70 -10.84
N CYS A 47 -5.51 10.67 -9.94
CA CYS A 47 -6.63 11.64 -9.99
C CYS A 47 -6.33 13.03 -9.38
N LYS A 48 -5.18 13.21 -8.71
CA LYS A 48 -4.73 14.49 -8.07
C LYS A 48 -5.88 15.36 -7.55
N CYS A 49 -6.74 14.80 -6.68
CA CYS A 49 -7.94 15.47 -6.20
C CYS A 49 -7.97 15.52 -4.67
N SER A 50 -8.22 16.72 -4.13
CA SER A 50 -8.52 16.92 -2.72
C SER A 50 -10.03 17.04 -2.49
N ALA A 51 -10.45 17.00 -1.22
CA ALA A 51 -11.82 17.23 -0.82
C ALA A 51 -11.89 18.37 0.20
N GLU A 52 -12.67 19.39 -0.13
CA GLU A 52 -12.84 20.60 0.67
C GLU A 52 -14.28 20.70 1.18
N LEU A 53 -14.42 21.16 2.43
CA LEU A 53 -15.72 21.56 2.96
C LEU A 53 -16.02 22.95 2.43
N GLU A 54 -17.19 23.11 1.81
CA GLU A 54 -17.63 24.37 1.24
C GLU A 54 -18.93 24.80 1.92
N THR A 55 -18.98 26.10 2.24
CA THR A 55 -20.07 26.73 2.98
C THR A 55 -20.75 27.86 2.19
N ARG A 56 -20.18 28.27 1.04
CA ARG A 56 -20.71 29.29 0.12
C ARG A 56 -20.37 28.93 -1.33
N PHE A 57 -21.27 28.22 -2.01
CA PHE A 57 -21.03 27.74 -3.37
C PHE A 57 -22.30 27.59 -4.19
N ASP A 58 -22.30 28.13 -5.40
CA ASP A 58 -23.36 27.91 -6.38
C ASP A 58 -22.95 26.81 -7.38
N ARG A 59 -23.56 25.63 -7.21
CA ARG A 59 -23.32 24.46 -8.07
C ARG A 59 -23.68 24.65 -9.54
N ARG A 60 -24.43 25.70 -9.90
CA ARG A 60 -24.80 25.96 -11.29
C ARG A 60 -23.71 26.68 -12.05
N THR A 61 -22.88 27.45 -11.36
CA THR A 61 -21.93 28.36 -12.00
C THR A 61 -20.50 28.17 -11.53
N ASP A 62 -20.24 27.60 -10.36
CA ASP A 62 -18.90 27.66 -9.77
C ASP A 62 -18.17 26.32 -9.84
N ILE A 63 -16.87 26.35 -10.13
CA ILE A 63 -15.95 25.21 -9.96
C ILE A 63 -14.65 25.66 -9.31
N ARG A 64 -13.88 24.72 -8.75
CA ARG A 64 -12.49 24.95 -8.33
C ARG A 64 -11.60 23.97 -9.04
N THR A 65 -10.73 24.47 -9.91
CA THR A 65 -9.74 23.66 -10.63
C THR A 65 -8.56 24.57 -11.02
N ASP A 66 -7.48 23.97 -11.52
CA ASP A 66 -6.38 24.72 -12.08
C ASP A 66 -6.87 25.62 -13.25
N PRO A 67 -6.44 26.89 -13.34
CA PRO A 67 -6.81 27.76 -14.45
C PRO A 67 -6.55 27.18 -15.84
N ALA A 68 -5.47 26.40 -16.01
CA ALA A 68 -5.16 25.71 -17.27
C ALA A 68 -6.19 24.62 -17.60
N ASP A 69 -6.79 24.02 -16.57
CA ASP A 69 -7.82 23.00 -16.73
C ASP A 69 -9.22 23.60 -16.94
N ALA A 70 -9.49 24.80 -16.41
CA ALA A 70 -10.79 25.47 -16.52
C ALA A 70 -11.21 25.79 -17.96
N ALA A 71 -10.27 25.92 -18.90
CA ALA A 71 -10.56 26.17 -20.31
C ALA A 71 -10.80 24.88 -21.14
N ARG A 72 -10.67 23.69 -20.52
CA ARG A 72 -10.69 22.42 -21.25
C ARG A 72 -12.12 21.92 -21.50
N THR A 73 -12.29 21.19 -22.59
CA THR A 73 -13.39 20.22 -22.73
C THR A 73 -12.85 18.84 -22.36
N VAL A 74 -13.52 18.16 -21.42
CA VAL A 74 -13.17 16.81 -21.02
C VAL A 74 -14.22 15.83 -21.51
N SER A 75 -13.78 14.72 -22.10
CA SER A 75 -14.66 13.61 -22.45
C SER A 75 -14.44 12.43 -21.53
N ASN A 76 -15.52 11.69 -21.30
CA ASN A 76 -15.52 10.54 -20.43
C ASN A 76 -16.51 9.50 -20.96
N ARG A 77 -16.03 8.29 -21.20
CA ARG A 77 -16.84 7.20 -21.73
C ARG A 77 -17.28 6.30 -20.59
N VAL A 78 -18.60 6.17 -20.41
CA VAL A 78 -19.19 5.26 -19.44
C VAL A 78 -20.05 4.27 -20.21
N LYS A 79 -19.62 3.01 -20.25
CA LYS A 79 -20.18 1.97 -21.13
C LYS A 79 -20.14 2.44 -22.60
N ASP A 80 -21.28 2.47 -23.27
CA ASP A 80 -21.40 2.83 -24.69
C ASP A 80 -21.73 4.31 -24.92
N ARG A 81 -21.68 5.14 -23.88
CA ARG A 81 -21.98 6.58 -23.97
C ARG A 81 -20.76 7.43 -23.66
N GLU A 82 -20.46 8.37 -24.54
CA GLU A 82 -19.47 9.42 -24.32
C GLU A 82 -20.17 10.67 -23.77
N TYR A 83 -19.67 11.17 -22.65
CA TYR A 83 -20.12 12.42 -22.04
C TYR A 83 -19.04 13.48 -22.24
N ARG A 84 -19.41 14.64 -22.76
CA ARG A 84 -18.51 15.80 -22.93
C ARG A 84 -18.90 16.91 -21.98
N TYR A 85 -17.91 17.43 -21.27
CA TYR A 85 -18.07 18.51 -20.30
C TYR A 85 -17.15 19.66 -20.70
N ASP A 86 -17.76 20.78 -21.06
CA ASP A 86 -17.06 22.04 -21.31
C ASP A 86 -16.91 22.78 -19.98
N LEU A 87 -15.68 22.85 -19.47
CA LEU A 87 -15.37 23.43 -18.17
C LEU A 87 -15.39 24.96 -18.22
N SER A 88 -15.28 25.57 -19.40
CA SER A 88 -15.28 27.03 -19.58
C SER A 88 -16.63 27.67 -19.25
N LYS A 89 -17.69 26.85 -19.18
CA LYS A 89 -19.05 27.28 -18.79
C LYS A 89 -19.19 27.62 -17.32
N TYR A 90 -18.21 27.26 -16.51
CA TYR A 90 -18.22 27.49 -15.07
C TYR A 90 -17.21 28.60 -14.72
N ARG A 91 -17.60 29.46 -13.78
CA ARG A 91 -16.72 30.38 -13.10
C ARG A 91 -15.72 29.58 -12.25
N ASN A 92 -14.47 29.56 -12.66
CA ASN A 92 -13.40 28.97 -11.85
C ASN A 92 -13.05 29.91 -10.69
N LEU A 93 -13.18 29.43 -9.45
CA LEU A 93 -12.82 30.15 -8.24
C LEU A 93 -11.34 29.93 -7.84
N GLY A 94 -10.57 29.17 -8.63
CA GLY A 94 -9.19 28.80 -8.35
C GLY A 94 -9.06 27.71 -7.28
N VAL A 95 -7.90 27.09 -7.19
CA VAL A 95 -7.56 26.18 -6.09
C VAL A 95 -7.20 27.05 -4.89
N THR A 96 -7.86 26.88 -3.75
CA THR A 96 -7.38 27.49 -2.50
C THR A 96 -6.08 26.80 -2.12
N GLU A 97 -4.99 27.55 -1.95
CA GLU A 97 -3.78 27.01 -1.33
C GLU A 97 -4.17 26.40 0.01
N ALA A 98 -4.02 25.08 0.13
CA ALA A 98 -4.28 24.40 1.39
C ALA A 98 -3.28 24.91 2.43
N PRO A 99 -3.69 25.18 3.68
CA PRO A 99 -2.76 25.57 4.72
C PRO A 99 -1.74 24.43 4.91
N GLN A 100 -0.45 24.76 4.74
CA GLN A 100 0.63 23.80 4.95
C GLN A 100 0.59 23.30 6.41
N PRO A 101 0.76 21.99 6.66
CA PRO A 101 0.87 21.49 8.02
C PRO A 101 2.13 22.06 8.67
N SER A 102 1.95 22.80 9.78
CA SER A 102 3.04 23.33 10.59
C SER A 102 3.93 22.21 11.13
N ARG A 103 5.24 22.27 10.86
CA ARG A 103 6.25 21.36 11.44
C ARG A 103 6.20 21.42 12.98
N PRO A 104 6.18 20.29 13.70
CA PRO A 104 6.36 20.33 15.14
C PRO A 104 7.78 20.77 15.50
N ALA A 105 7.89 21.66 16.48
CA ALA A 105 9.15 22.22 16.96
C ALA A 105 10.06 21.13 17.54
N SER A 106 11.34 21.15 17.13
CA SER A 106 12.39 20.27 17.67
C SER A 106 12.57 20.51 19.17
N ALA A 107 12.27 19.49 19.98
CA ALA A 107 12.61 19.48 21.38
C ALA A 107 14.09 19.09 21.56
N THR A 108 14.89 20.05 22.01
CA THR A 108 16.27 19.89 22.43
C THR A 108 16.34 18.97 23.65
N ARG A 109 16.95 17.77 23.53
CA ARG A 109 17.31 16.95 24.69
C ARG A 109 18.70 17.33 25.18
N GLY A 110 18.77 17.78 26.43
CA GLY A 110 20.02 18.02 27.15
C GLY A 110 20.67 16.73 27.65
N ASN A 111 21.98 16.68 27.50
CA ASN A 111 22.90 15.72 28.13
C ASN A 111 22.87 15.83 29.66
N GLN A 112 22.99 14.70 30.37
CA GLN A 112 23.80 14.56 31.60
C GLN A 112 24.16 13.07 31.87
N PRO A 113 25.23 12.78 32.65
CA PRO A 113 26.13 11.65 32.41
C PRO A 113 25.98 10.45 33.37
N ALA A 114 26.74 9.41 33.04
CA ALA A 114 26.83 8.09 33.65
C ALA A 114 27.42 8.06 35.07
N VAL A 115 27.02 7.04 35.85
CA VAL A 115 27.77 6.51 37.00
C VAL A 115 27.79 4.99 36.90
N ALA A 116 28.99 4.42 36.99
CA ALA A 116 29.26 2.99 36.96
C ALA A 116 29.50 2.44 38.38
N ALA A 117 29.15 1.16 38.58
CA ALA A 117 29.96 0.10 39.21
C ALA A 117 29.11 -0.86 40.07
N GLY A 118 29.27 -2.17 39.83
CA GLY A 118 28.81 -3.22 40.74
C GLY A 118 28.55 -4.56 40.04
N ARG A 119 29.50 -5.49 40.14
CA ARG A 119 29.39 -6.94 39.88
C ARG A 119 30.20 -7.64 40.99
N PRO A 120 30.10 -8.97 41.21
CA PRO A 120 29.06 -9.96 40.85
C PRO A 120 28.70 -10.92 42.02
N VAL A 121 27.63 -11.73 41.90
CA VAL A 121 27.57 -13.09 42.49
C VAL A 121 26.67 -13.98 41.61
N ALA A 122 27.11 -15.23 41.39
CA ALA A 122 26.39 -16.34 40.74
C ALA A 122 25.22 -16.83 41.64
N GLU A 123 24.25 -17.69 41.28
CA GLU A 123 24.29 -18.88 40.45
C GLU A 123 22.86 -19.49 40.34
N ILE A 124 22.65 -20.37 39.34
CA ILE A 124 21.65 -21.46 39.21
C ILE A 124 20.20 -21.16 38.76
N GLY A 125 19.89 -21.61 37.52
CA GLY A 125 18.74 -22.49 37.26
C GLY A 125 17.63 -22.00 36.32
N GLY A 126 17.50 -22.62 35.14
CA GLY A 126 16.18 -22.78 34.49
C GLY A 126 16.08 -22.46 33.00
N ALA A 127 15.94 -23.51 32.20
CA ALA A 127 15.23 -23.60 30.91
C ALA A 127 15.57 -22.61 29.77
N GLY A 128 16.27 -23.14 28.76
CA GLY A 128 16.52 -22.48 27.48
C GLY A 128 15.25 -22.27 26.66
N GLY A 129 14.71 -21.05 26.74
CA GLY A 129 13.98 -20.40 25.65
C GLY A 129 14.87 -19.30 25.09
N GLY A 130 15.82 -19.68 24.22
CA GLY A 130 16.70 -18.72 23.57
C GLY A 130 15.88 -17.85 22.63
N GLN A 131 15.57 -16.62 23.05
CA GLN A 131 15.09 -15.57 22.17
C GLN A 131 16.14 -15.41 21.04
N PRO A 132 15.76 -15.58 19.77
CA PRO A 132 16.72 -15.43 18.68
C PRO A 132 17.29 -14.00 18.72
N PRO A 133 18.59 -13.82 18.41
CA PRO A 133 19.21 -12.51 18.47
C PRO A 133 18.49 -11.56 17.51
N SER A 134 17.99 -10.45 18.05
CA SER A 134 17.39 -9.35 17.30
C SER A 134 18.46 -8.78 16.35
N ARG A 135 18.49 -9.27 15.11
CA ARG A 135 19.37 -8.73 14.07
C ARG A 135 18.81 -7.37 13.66
N PRO A 136 19.60 -6.29 13.63
CA PRO A 136 19.12 -4.99 13.20
C PRO A 136 18.70 -5.08 11.73
N LEU A 137 17.41 -4.98 11.49
CA LEU A 137 16.82 -4.95 10.15
C LEU A 137 17.11 -3.58 9.52
N LEU A 138 17.32 -3.54 8.20
CA LEU A 138 17.25 -2.28 7.47
C LEU A 138 15.82 -1.78 7.62
N THR A 139 15.62 -0.82 8.52
CA THR A 139 14.31 -0.25 8.82
C THR A 139 14.05 0.81 7.75
N PRO A 140 13.08 0.65 6.83
CA PRO A 140 12.72 1.71 5.90
C PRO A 140 11.73 2.59 6.67
N ALA A 141 12.29 3.49 7.46
CA ALA A 141 11.56 4.57 8.08
C ALA A 141 12.12 5.89 7.52
N GLY A 142 12.05 6.11 6.20
CA GLY A 142 12.59 7.34 5.62
C GLY A 142 12.84 7.33 4.11
N PRO A 143 13.33 8.47 3.56
CA PRO A 143 13.42 8.85 2.14
C PRO A 143 14.29 7.96 1.21
N ASP A 144 14.61 6.75 1.63
CA ASP A 144 15.55 5.85 0.97
C ASP A 144 14.84 4.80 0.08
N GLU A 145 13.57 5.00 -0.24
CA GLU A 145 12.80 4.11 -1.13
C GLU A 145 13.53 3.85 -2.47
N PRO A 146 14.11 4.85 -3.17
CA PRO A 146 14.90 4.59 -4.38
C PRO A 146 16.10 3.65 -4.15
N ALA A 147 16.76 3.74 -3.00
CA ALA A 147 17.90 2.90 -2.67
C ALA A 147 17.47 1.45 -2.41
N VAL A 148 16.32 1.24 -1.75
CA VAL A 148 15.75 -0.10 -1.54
C VAL A 148 15.36 -0.73 -2.88
N PHE A 149 14.73 0.03 -3.77
CA PHE A 149 14.41 -0.46 -5.12
C PHE A 149 15.67 -0.86 -5.90
N ALA A 150 16.70 -0.02 -5.89
CA ALA A 150 17.96 -0.33 -6.56
C ALA A 150 18.65 -1.58 -5.97
N ALA A 151 18.61 -1.75 -4.65
CA ALA A 151 19.13 -2.94 -3.98
C ALA A 151 18.35 -4.20 -4.39
N MET A 152 17.02 -4.13 -4.47
CA MET A 152 16.18 -5.22 -4.94
C MET A 152 16.44 -5.56 -6.41
N ASP A 153 16.59 -4.56 -7.28
CA ASP A 153 16.93 -4.83 -8.69
C ASP A 153 18.28 -5.53 -8.83
N ALA A 154 19.29 -5.06 -8.09
CA ALA A 154 20.62 -5.67 -8.10
C ALA A 154 20.58 -7.11 -7.58
N GLN A 155 19.84 -7.36 -6.50
CA GLN A 155 19.66 -8.70 -5.93
C GLN A 155 18.97 -9.65 -6.91
N PHE A 156 17.97 -9.16 -7.66
CA PHE A 156 17.17 -9.96 -8.56
C PHE A 156 17.62 -9.88 -10.03
N GLU A 157 18.78 -9.30 -10.33
CA GLU A 157 19.21 -9.06 -11.72
C GLU A 157 19.37 -10.37 -12.51
N SER A 158 20.06 -11.37 -11.94
CA SER A 158 20.23 -12.67 -12.59
C SER A 158 18.91 -13.42 -12.73
N TRP A 159 18.13 -13.47 -11.65
CA TRP A 159 16.79 -14.04 -11.65
C TRP A 159 15.94 -13.43 -12.77
N ALA A 160 15.90 -12.10 -12.85
CA ALA A 160 15.12 -11.38 -13.84
C ALA A 160 15.63 -11.61 -15.26
N ARG A 161 16.89 -11.97 -15.48
CA ARG A 161 17.44 -12.35 -16.78
C ARG A 161 17.01 -13.76 -17.19
N ASP A 162 16.98 -14.67 -16.22
CA ASP A 162 16.75 -16.10 -16.43
C ASP A 162 15.26 -16.48 -16.54
N LEU A 163 14.33 -15.56 -16.23
CA LEU A 163 12.90 -15.79 -16.42
C LEU A 163 12.53 -16.07 -17.88
N THR A 164 11.72 -17.10 -18.09
CA THR A 164 11.10 -17.41 -19.38
C THR A 164 10.06 -16.36 -19.78
N GLU A 165 9.66 -16.35 -21.06
CA GLU A 165 8.59 -15.47 -21.54
C GLU A 165 7.24 -15.79 -20.88
N ALA A 166 6.95 -17.08 -20.63
CA ALA A 166 5.74 -17.52 -19.92
C ALA A 166 5.73 -17.00 -18.48
N GLN A 167 6.84 -17.13 -17.75
CA GLN A 167 6.99 -16.60 -16.39
C GLN A 167 6.83 -15.08 -16.33
N ARG A 168 7.45 -14.33 -17.25
CA ARG A 168 7.26 -12.87 -17.33
C ARG A 168 5.81 -12.49 -17.60
N THR A 169 5.17 -13.20 -18.54
CA THR A 169 3.75 -12.97 -18.87
C THR A 169 2.87 -13.23 -17.65
N ALA A 170 3.09 -14.33 -16.94
CA ALA A 170 2.32 -14.69 -15.76
C ALA A 170 2.50 -13.68 -14.60
N LEU A 171 3.73 -13.25 -14.31
CA LEU A 171 4.00 -12.19 -13.32
C LEU A 171 3.38 -10.84 -13.71
N ASN A 172 3.38 -10.53 -15.00
CA ASN A 172 2.79 -9.30 -15.52
C ASN A 172 1.25 -9.32 -15.42
N GLU A 173 0.61 -10.45 -15.73
CA GLU A 173 -0.84 -10.65 -15.56
C GLU A 173 -1.25 -10.65 -14.09
N TRP A 174 -0.41 -11.21 -13.20
CA TRP A 174 -0.60 -11.15 -11.76
C TRP A 174 -0.73 -9.70 -11.28
N GLN A 175 0.18 -8.84 -11.73
CA GLN A 175 0.23 -7.45 -11.28
C GLN A 175 -0.90 -6.59 -11.86
N LYS A 176 -1.35 -6.88 -13.09
CA LYS A 176 -2.26 -6.02 -13.85
C LYS A 176 -3.74 -6.16 -13.50
N THR A 177 -4.19 -7.33 -13.03
CA THR A 177 -5.64 -7.62 -12.99
C THR A 177 -6.12 -8.23 -11.69
N ASP A 178 -7.24 -7.69 -11.18
CA ASP A 178 -7.94 -8.21 -10.01
C ASP A 178 -8.33 -9.68 -10.21
N ARG A 179 -8.74 -10.06 -11.44
CA ARG A 179 -9.28 -11.39 -11.72
C ARG A 179 -8.25 -12.51 -11.70
N PHE A 180 -7.02 -12.29 -12.17
CA PHE A 180 -6.02 -13.36 -12.19
C PHE A 180 -5.50 -13.64 -10.78
N TYR A 181 -5.14 -12.57 -10.05
CA TYR A 181 -4.84 -12.62 -8.62
C TYR A 181 -5.93 -13.33 -7.82
N GLU A 182 -7.20 -12.93 -7.97
CA GLU A 182 -8.33 -13.50 -7.24
C GLU A 182 -8.50 -15.00 -7.54
N LYS A 183 -8.34 -15.40 -8.80
CA LYS A 183 -8.44 -16.81 -9.21
C LYS A 183 -7.33 -17.66 -8.59
N ILE A 184 -6.09 -17.19 -8.61
CA ILE A 184 -4.95 -17.90 -8.00
C ILE A 184 -5.18 -18.05 -6.49
N GLN A 185 -5.50 -16.95 -5.81
CA GLN A 185 -5.74 -16.96 -4.38
C GLN A 185 -6.94 -17.86 -4.00
N ALA A 186 -8.00 -17.87 -4.81
CA ALA A 186 -9.14 -18.76 -4.59
C ALA A 186 -8.76 -20.24 -4.78
N PHE A 187 -8.01 -20.58 -5.82
CA PHE A 187 -7.54 -21.95 -6.04
C PHE A 187 -6.63 -22.44 -4.92
N LEU A 188 -5.59 -21.66 -4.57
CA LEU A 188 -4.63 -22.02 -3.54
C LEU A 188 -5.29 -22.18 -2.15
N ARG A 189 -6.35 -21.43 -1.87
CA ARG A 189 -7.14 -21.54 -0.62
C ARG A 189 -8.26 -22.59 -0.68
N GLY A 190 -8.31 -23.42 -1.73
CA GLY A 190 -9.34 -24.46 -1.90
C GLY A 190 -10.76 -23.93 -2.14
N LEU A 191 -10.90 -22.67 -2.55
CA LEU A 191 -12.17 -22.02 -2.87
C LEU A 191 -12.57 -22.19 -4.35
N SER A 192 -11.67 -22.73 -5.17
CA SER A 192 -11.87 -23.06 -6.59
C SER A 192 -11.28 -24.43 -6.90
N GLY A 193 -11.95 -25.21 -7.74
CA GLY A 193 -11.49 -26.55 -8.16
C GLY A 193 -10.58 -26.57 -9.39
N GLN A 194 -10.46 -25.45 -10.11
CA GLN A 194 -9.62 -25.37 -11.31
C GLN A 194 -8.44 -24.43 -11.08
N ALA A 195 -7.24 -24.92 -11.39
CA ALA A 195 -6.01 -24.15 -11.39
C ALA A 195 -6.06 -23.10 -12.52
N PRO A 196 -5.76 -21.82 -12.25
CA PRO A 196 -5.68 -20.81 -13.30
C PRO A 196 -4.46 -21.05 -14.20
N ASP A 197 -4.63 -20.84 -15.51
CA ASP A 197 -3.52 -20.87 -16.48
C ASP A 197 -2.41 -19.90 -16.05
N GLY A 198 -1.16 -20.36 -16.03
CA GLY A 198 0.01 -19.57 -15.61
C GLY A 198 0.29 -19.58 -14.10
N LEU A 199 -0.48 -20.29 -13.27
CA LEU A 199 -0.13 -20.48 -11.86
C LEU A 199 1.23 -21.16 -11.69
N ASP A 200 1.49 -22.23 -12.45
CA ASP A 200 2.76 -22.97 -12.37
C ASP A 200 3.94 -22.05 -12.73
N ASP A 201 3.79 -21.22 -13.76
CA ASP A 201 4.80 -20.22 -14.14
C ASP A 201 5.07 -19.21 -13.01
N VAL A 202 4.04 -18.74 -12.29
CA VAL A 202 4.22 -17.87 -11.11
C VAL A 202 4.98 -18.60 -10.00
N LEU A 203 4.59 -19.85 -9.72
CA LEU A 203 5.22 -20.65 -8.65
C LEU A 203 6.68 -20.99 -8.98
N GLU A 204 7.01 -21.31 -10.23
CA GLU A 204 8.38 -21.54 -10.69
C GLU A 204 9.22 -20.25 -10.63
N ALA A 205 8.65 -19.11 -11.01
CA ALA A 205 9.32 -17.81 -10.88
C ALA A 205 9.62 -17.47 -9.42
N ILE A 206 8.69 -17.77 -8.49
CA ILE A 206 8.91 -17.63 -7.05
C ILE A 206 9.99 -18.59 -6.55
N ALA A 207 9.93 -19.86 -6.96
CA ALA A 207 10.84 -20.91 -6.51
C ALA A 207 12.30 -20.70 -6.97
N SER A 208 12.50 -20.01 -8.10
CA SER A 208 13.83 -19.70 -8.65
C SER A 208 14.47 -18.45 -8.04
N GLY A 209 13.69 -17.53 -7.45
CA GLY A 209 14.22 -16.32 -6.82
C GLY A 209 14.47 -16.46 -5.31
N ARG A 210 15.24 -15.53 -4.72
CA ARG A 210 15.60 -15.55 -3.29
C ARG A 210 15.53 -14.16 -2.69
N ILE A 211 14.81 -14.04 -1.58
CA ILE A 211 14.70 -12.85 -0.74
C ILE A 211 15.71 -12.96 0.39
N THR A 212 16.40 -11.86 0.72
CA THR A 212 17.28 -11.79 1.87
C THR A 212 16.51 -11.28 3.08
N PRO A 213 16.83 -11.75 4.30
CA PRO A 213 16.11 -11.34 5.51
C PRO A 213 16.36 -9.88 5.91
N GLU A 214 17.28 -9.19 5.24
CA GLU A 214 17.69 -7.82 5.57
C GLU A 214 16.72 -6.76 5.01
N VAL A 215 15.83 -7.15 4.09
CA VAL A 215 14.85 -6.24 3.48
C VAL A 215 13.56 -6.27 4.28
N ALA A 216 13.16 -5.13 4.84
CA ALA A 216 11.86 -5.02 5.45
C ALA A 216 10.76 -5.05 4.37
N LEU A 217 9.79 -5.94 4.59
CA LEU A 217 8.65 -6.11 3.71
C LEU A 217 7.38 -5.66 4.44
N PHE A 218 6.45 -5.12 3.69
CA PHE A 218 5.18 -4.62 4.22
C PHE A 218 4.01 -5.27 3.51
N ARG A 219 2.95 -5.58 4.25
CA ARG A 219 1.68 -6.04 3.67
C ARG A 219 0.51 -5.35 4.37
N GLY A 220 -0.23 -4.56 3.61
CA GLY A 220 -1.46 -3.95 4.10
C GLY A 220 -2.64 -4.92 4.03
N LEU A 221 -3.41 -4.99 5.10
CA LEU A 221 -4.68 -5.72 5.15
C LEU A 221 -5.84 -4.73 5.26
N ARG A 222 -6.88 -4.93 4.46
CA ARG A 222 -8.13 -4.14 4.56
C ARG A 222 -8.99 -4.54 5.76
N ASN A 223 -8.88 -5.79 6.17
CA ASN A 223 -9.57 -6.35 7.31
C ASN A 223 -8.72 -7.46 7.92
N TRP A 224 -7.95 -7.14 8.97
CA TRP A 224 -7.05 -8.09 9.61
C TRP A 224 -7.77 -9.30 10.19
N SER A 225 -9.04 -9.16 10.60
CA SER A 225 -9.78 -10.25 11.25
C SER A 225 -10.21 -11.36 10.28
N LYS A 226 -9.90 -11.21 8.99
CA LYS A 226 -10.01 -12.30 8.00
C LYS A 226 -8.78 -13.21 7.98
N LEU A 227 -7.64 -12.71 8.44
CA LEU A 227 -6.38 -13.44 8.46
C LEU A 227 -6.05 -13.88 9.89
N PHE A 228 -6.04 -12.93 10.83
CA PHE A 228 -5.72 -13.22 12.22
C PHE A 228 -6.97 -13.30 13.09
N PRO A 229 -7.10 -14.34 13.94
CA PRO A 229 -8.14 -14.39 14.95
C PRO A 229 -7.93 -13.34 16.06
N SER A 230 -6.68 -12.93 16.31
CA SER A 230 -6.30 -11.92 17.31
C SER A 230 -5.04 -11.18 16.87
N LEU A 231 -4.82 -9.97 17.37
CA LEU A 231 -3.56 -9.22 17.16
C LEU A 231 -2.54 -9.41 18.30
N MET A 232 -2.75 -10.42 19.15
CA MET A 232 -1.84 -10.67 20.28
C MET A 232 -0.53 -11.31 19.80
N PRO A 233 0.62 -10.91 20.37
CA PRO A 233 1.88 -11.62 20.17
C PRO A 233 1.74 -13.13 20.43
N GLY A 234 2.40 -13.94 19.60
CA GLY A 234 2.30 -15.40 19.59
C GLY A 234 1.11 -15.94 18.78
N THR A 235 0.25 -15.10 18.21
CA THR A 235 -0.78 -15.56 17.27
C THR A 235 -0.12 -16.02 15.98
N VAL A 236 -0.26 -17.31 15.66
CA VAL A 236 0.26 -17.94 14.44
C VAL A 236 -0.88 -18.29 13.50
N VAL A 237 -0.73 -17.96 12.21
CA VAL A 237 -1.65 -18.37 11.14
C VAL A 237 -0.87 -18.88 9.94
N VAL A 238 -1.51 -19.70 9.10
CA VAL A 238 -0.97 -20.14 7.82
C VAL A 238 -1.72 -19.40 6.71
N ASP A 239 -1.03 -18.73 5.79
CA ASP A 239 -1.62 -18.20 4.56
C ASP A 239 -1.39 -19.23 3.45
N ASP A 240 -2.44 -19.96 3.10
CA ASP A 240 -2.40 -20.96 2.03
C ASP A 240 -2.28 -20.32 0.63
N GLY A 241 -2.49 -19.01 0.52
CA GLY A 241 -2.31 -18.25 -0.71
C GLY A 241 -0.89 -17.71 -0.90
N LEU A 242 -0.63 -17.13 -2.07
CA LEU A 242 0.62 -16.38 -2.27
C LEU A 242 0.67 -15.19 -1.33
N LEU A 243 1.81 -15.03 -0.66
CA LEU A 243 2.06 -13.90 0.24
C LEU A 243 2.63 -12.72 -0.57
N ALA A 244 1.74 -11.81 -0.97
CA ALA A 244 2.12 -10.56 -1.64
C ALA A 244 2.49 -9.48 -0.63
N ALA A 245 3.69 -8.94 -0.77
CA ALA A 245 4.25 -7.89 0.07
C ALA A 245 4.85 -6.77 -0.80
N THR A 246 5.27 -5.69 -0.16
CA THR A 246 5.93 -4.56 -0.81
C THR A 246 7.09 -4.05 0.01
N VAL A 247 8.15 -3.58 -0.64
CA VAL A 247 9.23 -2.82 0.02
C VAL A 247 8.84 -1.35 0.30
N ALA A 248 7.76 -0.87 -0.31
CA ALA A 248 7.29 0.50 -0.21
C ALA A 248 6.22 0.64 0.91
N ARG A 249 6.66 0.99 2.12
CA ARG A 249 5.78 1.19 3.29
C ARG A 249 4.58 2.10 2.99
N GLN A 250 4.82 3.20 2.28
CA GLN A 250 3.77 4.16 1.95
C GLN A 250 2.69 3.54 1.05
N VAL A 251 3.08 2.73 0.07
CA VAL A 251 2.14 1.99 -0.78
C VAL A 251 1.31 1.01 0.06
N ALA A 252 1.95 0.27 0.97
CA ALA A 252 1.26 -0.65 1.87
C ALA A 252 0.17 0.04 2.70
N VAL A 253 0.47 1.20 3.25
CA VAL A 253 -0.47 1.99 4.05
C VAL A 253 -1.59 2.58 3.19
N GLU A 254 -1.23 3.24 2.09
CA GLU A 254 -2.17 4.05 1.31
C GLU A 254 -3.07 3.24 0.37
N GLU A 255 -2.61 2.09 -0.14
CA GLU A 255 -3.37 1.28 -1.11
C GLU A 255 -3.94 -0.01 -0.53
N PHE A 256 -3.24 -0.62 0.42
CA PHE A 256 -3.54 -1.98 0.86
C PHE A 256 -4.14 -2.03 2.26
N ALA A 257 -3.72 -1.14 3.17
CA ALA A 257 -4.29 -0.99 4.51
C ALA A 257 -5.48 -0.02 4.56
N VAL A 258 -6.36 -0.08 3.55
CA VAL A 258 -7.57 0.75 3.45
C VAL A 258 -8.83 -0.10 3.58
N GLY A 259 -9.50 -0.04 4.73
CA GLY A 259 -10.69 -0.86 4.95
C GLY A 259 -11.34 -0.71 6.33
N THR A 260 -12.13 -1.71 6.70
CA THR A 260 -12.96 -1.69 7.93
C THR A 260 -12.16 -1.97 9.19
N ARG A 261 -11.10 -2.78 9.07
CA ARG A 261 -10.18 -3.13 10.17
C ARG A 261 -8.77 -3.17 9.60
N PRO A 262 -8.23 -2.01 9.19
CA PRO A 262 -6.96 -1.97 8.50
C PRO A 262 -5.82 -2.39 9.43
N LEU A 263 -4.79 -2.98 8.85
CA LEU A 263 -3.57 -3.36 9.54
C LEU A 263 -2.41 -3.25 8.56
N LEU A 264 -1.27 -2.76 9.03
CA LEU A 264 -0.01 -2.88 8.32
C LEU A 264 0.82 -3.99 9.00
N MET A 265 1.21 -5.01 8.25
CA MET A 265 2.21 -5.97 8.71
C MET A 265 3.58 -5.52 8.25
N ARG A 266 4.55 -5.46 9.17
CA ARG A 266 5.98 -5.40 8.89
C ARG A 266 6.52 -6.83 9.01
N LEU A 267 6.86 -7.41 7.87
CA LEU A 267 7.22 -8.82 7.74
C LEU A 267 8.73 -9.00 7.88
N HIS A 268 9.11 -10.01 8.66
CA HIS A 268 10.48 -10.39 8.95
C HIS A 268 10.70 -11.85 8.54
N PRO A 269 11.19 -12.11 7.31
CA PRO A 269 11.57 -13.47 6.92
C PRO A 269 12.66 -14.01 7.86
N SER A 270 12.46 -15.21 8.41
CA SER A 270 13.40 -15.83 9.36
C SER A 270 14.76 -16.22 8.73
N GLY A 271 14.82 -16.25 7.40
CA GLY A 271 16.03 -16.52 6.63
C GLY A 271 15.83 -16.28 5.13
N PRO A 272 16.81 -16.69 4.30
CA PRO A 272 16.65 -16.65 2.85
C PRO A 272 15.41 -17.43 2.42
N SER A 273 14.52 -16.75 1.70
CA SER A 273 13.18 -17.28 1.40
C SER A 273 12.93 -17.25 -0.10
N PRO A 274 12.20 -18.22 -0.69
CA PRO A 274 11.81 -18.15 -2.09
C PRO A 274 10.95 -16.91 -2.33
N GLY A 275 11.14 -16.25 -3.47
CA GLY A 275 10.34 -15.10 -3.82
C GLY A 275 10.61 -14.55 -5.20
N ALA A 276 9.66 -13.79 -5.73
CA ALA A 276 9.75 -13.13 -7.02
C ALA A 276 9.66 -11.60 -6.86
N TRP A 277 10.63 -10.87 -7.41
CA TRP A 277 10.63 -9.41 -7.47
C TRP A 277 9.75 -8.91 -8.63
N VAL A 278 8.44 -8.88 -8.39
CA VAL A 278 7.44 -8.52 -9.41
C VAL A 278 7.63 -7.09 -9.90
N ALA A 279 8.03 -6.15 -9.06
CA ALA A 279 8.32 -4.79 -9.49
C ALA A 279 9.49 -4.67 -10.50
N GLY A 280 10.39 -5.66 -10.55
CA GLY A 280 11.49 -5.72 -11.52
C GLY A 280 11.13 -6.46 -12.82
N ALA A 281 10.22 -7.44 -12.77
CA ALA A 281 9.91 -8.31 -13.91
C ALA A 281 8.49 -8.14 -14.49
N GLY A 282 7.59 -7.49 -13.76
CA GLY A 282 6.18 -7.32 -14.07
C GLY A 282 5.87 -6.10 -14.96
N ASP A 283 4.78 -5.40 -14.68
CA ASP A 283 4.36 -4.21 -15.42
C ASP A 283 5.16 -2.97 -14.96
N PRO A 284 5.94 -2.32 -15.85
CA PRO A 284 6.72 -1.13 -15.50
C PRO A 284 5.89 0.02 -14.92
N ARG A 285 4.58 0.09 -15.24
CA ARG A 285 3.67 1.12 -14.74
C ARG A 285 3.29 0.91 -13.26
N LEU A 286 3.39 -0.33 -12.78
CA LEU A 286 3.08 -0.73 -11.41
C LEU A 286 4.34 -0.95 -10.57
N ARG A 287 5.53 -0.76 -11.16
CA ARG A 287 6.82 -0.84 -10.48
C ARG A 287 6.85 -0.05 -9.18
N TYR A 288 6.24 1.14 -9.12
CA TYR A 288 6.18 1.94 -7.89
C TYR A 288 5.62 1.18 -6.67
N GLN A 289 4.83 0.12 -6.91
CA GLN A 289 4.28 -0.67 -5.82
C GLN A 289 5.34 -1.47 -5.08
N GLY A 290 6.54 -1.68 -5.65
CA GLY A 290 7.61 -2.42 -5.01
C GLY A 290 7.18 -3.84 -4.63
N GLU A 291 6.30 -4.44 -5.43
CA GLU A 291 5.67 -5.71 -5.11
C GLU A 291 6.66 -6.87 -5.18
N LEU A 292 6.54 -7.75 -4.19
CA LEU A 292 7.26 -8.99 -4.05
C LEU A 292 6.29 -10.11 -3.71
N LEU A 293 6.47 -11.27 -4.34
CA LEU A 293 5.67 -12.47 -4.07
C LEU A 293 6.48 -13.55 -3.40
N MET A 294 5.83 -14.26 -2.49
CA MET A 294 6.35 -15.40 -1.75
C MET A 294 5.40 -16.60 -1.89
N PRO A 295 5.91 -17.84 -1.74
CA PRO A 295 5.14 -19.05 -2.00
C PRO A 295 4.01 -19.26 -0.99
N PRO A 296 3.02 -20.12 -1.33
CA PRO A 296 1.93 -20.45 -0.42
C PRO A 296 2.43 -21.23 0.81
N GLY A 297 1.61 -21.27 1.85
CA GLY A 297 1.90 -22.00 3.09
C GLY A 297 2.79 -21.22 4.07
N ALA A 298 2.90 -19.91 3.92
CA ALA A 298 3.65 -19.06 4.84
C ALA A 298 2.99 -19.09 6.23
N LYS A 299 3.79 -19.41 7.25
CA LYS A 299 3.42 -19.25 8.66
C LYS A 299 3.77 -17.82 9.09
N LEU A 300 2.79 -17.14 9.67
CA LEU A 300 2.86 -15.76 10.09
C LEU A 300 2.64 -15.69 11.60
N SER A 301 3.63 -15.24 12.35
CA SER A 301 3.52 -15.03 13.80
C SER A 301 3.62 -13.57 14.16
N ILE A 302 2.60 -13.04 14.84
CA ILE A 302 2.70 -11.70 15.42
C ILE A 302 3.70 -11.75 16.56
N VAL A 303 4.73 -10.90 16.52
CA VAL A 303 5.73 -10.80 17.59
C VAL A 303 5.59 -9.52 18.40
N GLY A 304 4.97 -8.49 17.83
CA GLY A 304 4.80 -7.22 18.51
C GLY A 304 3.86 -6.27 17.78
N GLN A 305 3.42 -5.26 18.52
CA GLN A 305 2.72 -4.09 18.01
C GLN A 305 3.24 -2.87 18.79
N ASP A 306 4.10 -2.07 18.18
CA ASP A 306 4.73 -0.91 18.84
C ASP A 306 4.49 0.41 18.11
N GLU A 307 3.84 0.39 16.94
CA GLU A 307 3.76 1.54 16.05
C GLU A 307 2.37 1.70 15.39
N TYR A 308 2.08 2.92 14.96
CA TYR A 308 0.94 3.28 14.11
C TYR A 308 1.40 4.08 12.89
N ALA A 309 0.81 3.80 11.74
CA ALA A 309 0.93 4.59 10.52
C ALA A 309 -0.32 5.46 10.36
N GLY A 310 -0.34 6.61 11.04
CA GLY A 310 -1.57 7.39 11.21
C GLY A 310 -2.55 6.63 12.10
N ASP A 311 -3.73 6.28 11.59
CA ASP A 311 -4.74 5.50 12.32
C ASP A 311 -4.63 3.98 12.07
N VAL A 312 -3.64 3.53 11.28
CA VAL A 312 -3.44 2.12 10.94
C VAL A 312 -2.45 1.50 11.92
N PRO A 313 -2.84 0.47 12.70
CA PRO A 313 -1.90 -0.25 13.56
C PRO A 313 -0.84 -0.96 12.71
N VAL A 314 0.41 -0.94 13.19
CA VAL A 314 1.53 -1.67 12.58
C VAL A 314 1.94 -2.81 13.50
N VAL A 315 1.97 -4.03 12.98
CA VAL A 315 2.43 -5.21 13.72
C VAL A 315 3.67 -5.79 13.08
N ASP A 316 4.58 -6.26 13.92
CA ASP A 316 5.73 -7.06 13.51
C ASP A 316 5.31 -8.52 13.36
N VAL A 317 5.66 -9.11 12.22
CA VAL A 317 5.28 -10.47 11.87
C VAL A 317 6.51 -11.24 11.42
N GLU A 318 6.88 -12.27 12.17
CA GLU A 318 7.86 -13.26 11.69
C GLU A 318 7.23 -14.17 10.65
N VAL A 319 7.98 -14.43 9.58
CA VAL A 319 7.52 -15.23 8.44
C VAL A 319 8.48 -16.41 8.19
N TRP A 320 7.91 -17.60 8.05
CA TRP A 320 8.64 -18.81 7.65
C TRP A 320 7.72 -19.79 6.91
N TRP A 321 8.32 -20.82 6.29
CA TRP A 321 7.61 -21.90 5.59
C TRP A 321 7.86 -23.23 6.32
#